data_AF-A0A5C6IWK5-F1
#
_entry.id   AF-A0A5C6IWK5-F1
#
_cell.length_a   1.000
_cell.length_b   1.000
_cell.length_c   1.000
_cell.angle_alpha   90.00
_cell.angle_beta   90.00
_cell.angle_gamma   90.00
#
_symmetry.space_group_name_H-M   'P 1'
#
loop_
_entity.id
_entity.type
_entity.pdbx_description
1 polymer ?
#
loop_
_entity_poly.entity_id
_entity_poly.type
_entity_poly.pdbx_seq_one_letter_code
_entity_poly.pdbx_strand_id
1 'polypeptide(L)'
;MTGWDIHPAGVAKVLSECGAAAKNMSDAGSAMQDNLEDAANSAGTLTSQYGPYSNTAGLVGSALGQFAQHWSRDLVYIAKRTSKSLHGADEATRHYMAGSLEQAANAQREAAKEPKVDMPGAHGTGRHVKGR
;
A
#
# COMPACT_ATOMS: atom_id res chain seq x y z
N MET A 1 -36.84 -9.21 4.41
CA MET A 1 -35.65 -9.94 4.92
C MET A 1 -34.54 -8.92 5.02
N THR A 2 -33.91 -8.75 6.18
CA THR A 2 -32.72 -7.89 6.31
C THR A 2 -31.63 -8.53 5.46
N GLY A 3 -31.04 -7.83 4.50
CA GLY A 3 -30.03 -8.38 3.56
C GLY A 3 -28.71 -8.84 4.20
N TRP A 4 -28.68 -8.94 5.53
CA TRP A 4 -27.57 -9.34 6.36
C TRP A 4 -27.93 -10.66 7.07
N ASP A 5 -27.43 -11.76 6.53
CA ASP A 5 -27.40 -13.08 7.16
C ASP A 5 -25.94 -13.53 7.22
N ILE A 6 -25.18 -12.93 8.13
CA ILE A 6 -23.74 -13.19 8.26
C ILE A 6 -23.49 -14.12 9.43
N HIS A 7 -22.57 -15.07 9.26
CA HIS A 7 -22.10 -15.93 10.34
C HIS A 7 -20.88 -15.29 11.02
N PRO A 8 -20.99 -14.69 12.23
CA PRO A 8 -19.91 -13.89 12.80
C PRO A 8 -18.60 -14.66 13.03
N ALA A 9 -18.70 -15.93 13.43
CA ALA A 9 -17.51 -16.79 13.58
C ALA A 9 -16.84 -17.09 12.23
N GLY A 10 -17.63 -17.26 11.17
CA GLY A 10 -17.11 -17.40 9.81
C GLY A 10 -16.40 -16.14 9.33
N VAL A 11 -16.97 -14.96 9.61
CA VAL A 11 -16.32 -13.68 9.29
C VAL A 11 -15.01 -13.52 10.08
N ALA A 12 -15.00 -13.81 11.38
CA ALA A 12 -13.80 -13.74 12.21
C ALA A 12 -12.67 -14.62 11.67
N LYS A 13 -12.98 -15.84 11.19
CA LYS A 13 -12.02 -16.73 10.55
C LYS A 13 -11.41 -16.09 9.30
N VAL A 14 -12.25 -15.60 8.38
CA VAL A 14 -11.79 -14.95 7.14
C VAL A 14 -10.94 -13.70 7.44
N LEU A 15 -11.35 -12.89 8.43
CA LEU A 15 -10.57 -11.73 8.86
C LEU A 15 -9.19 -12.12 9.38
N SER A 16 -9.11 -13.21 10.14
CA SER A 16 -7.83 -13.73 10.64
C SER A 16 -6.92 -14.23 9.51
N GLU A 17 -7.45 -15.01 8.57
CA GLU A 17 -6.70 -15.52 7.43
C GLU A 17 -6.20 -14.38 6.52
N CYS A 18 -7.06 -13.42 6.20
CA CYS A 18 -6.68 -12.26 5.40
C CYS A 18 -5.71 -11.34 6.14
N GLY A 19 -5.84 -11.20 7.46
CA GLY A 19 -4.89 -10.47 8.30
C GLY A 19 -3.49 -11.10 8.26
N ALA A 20 -3.40 -12.43 8.32
CA ALA A 20 -2.13 -13.16 8.18
C ALA A 20 -1.52 -12.98 6.78
N ALA A 21 -2.33 -13.05 5.72
CA ALA A 21 -1.87 -12.79 4.36
C ALA A 21 -1.38 -11.34 4.17
N ALA A 22 -2.10 -10.37 4.73
CA ALA A 22 -1.71 -8.96 4.70
C ALA A 22 -0.39 -8.72 5.44
N LYS A 23 -0.18 -9.41 6.56
CA LYS A 23 1.10 -9.39 7.28
C LYS A 23 2.24 -9.93 6.42
N ASN A 24 2.08 -11.11 5.81
CA ASN A 24 3.10 -11.69 4.93
C ASN A 24 3.44 -10.78 3.75
N MET A 25 2.44 -10.08 3.19
CA MET A 25 2.65 -9.09 2.13
C MET A 25 3.46 -7.88 2.63
N SER A 26 3.18 -7.39 3.85
CA SER A 26 3.97 -6.31 4.47
C SER A 26 5.42 -6.74 4.70
N ASP A 27 5.63 -7.94 5.24
CA ASP A 27 6.96 -8.48 5.53
C ASP A 27 7.76 -8.66 4.21
N ALA A 28 7.12 -9.13 3.14
CA ALA A 28 7.73 -9.21 1.81
C ALA A 28 8.06 -7.83 1.20
N GLY A 29 7.20 -6.83 1.42
CA GLY A 29 7.44 -5.45 0.98
C GLY A 29 8.65 -4.82 1.66
N SER A 30 8.80 -5.02 2.98
CA SER A 30 9.98 -4.59 3.72
C SER A 30 11.25 -5.29 3.22
N ALA A 31 11.20 -6.62 3.06
CA ALA A 31 12.34 -7.36 2.51
C ALA A 31 12.73 -6.89 1.10
N MET A 32 11.75 -6.55 0.24
CA MET A 32 12.03 -5.96 -1.07
C MET A 32 12.76 -4.62 -0.96
N GLN A 33 12.37 -3.75 -0.02
CA GLN A 33 13.04 -2.47 0.18
C GLN A 33 14.50 -2.66 0.58
N ASP A 34 14.77 -3.52 1.55
CA ASP A 34 16.13 -3.82 2.02
C ASP A 34 16.98 -4.44 0.89
N ASN A 35 16.42 -5.42 0.18
CA ASN A 35 17.11 -6.08 -0.94
C ASN A 35 17.41 -5.12 -2.10
N LEU A 36 16.54 -4.15 -2.39
CA LEU A 36 16.77 -3.15 -3.43
C LEU A 36 17.89 -2.18 -3.05
N GLU A 37 17.94 -1.76 -1.79
CA GLU A 37 19.01 -0.92 -1.26
C GLU A 37 20.35 -1.64 -1.31
N ASP A 38 20.41 -2.88 -0.81
CA ASP A 38 21.61 -3.71 -0.83
C ASP A 38 22.11 -3.98 -2.26
N ALA A 39 21.19 -4.28 -3.18
CA ALA A 39 21.52 -4.48 -4.59
C ALA A 39 22.01 -3.19 -5.25
N ALA A 40 21.41 -2.04 -4.94
CA ALA A 40 21.85 -0.75 -5.46
C ALA A 40 23.24 -0.35 -4.95
N ASN A 41 23.53 -0.61 -3.67
CA ASN A 41 24.85 -0.40 -3.07
C ASN A 41 25.92 -1.33 -3.66
N SER A 42 25.52 -2.55 -4.07
CA SER A 42 26.41 -3.55 -4.68
C SER A 42 26.59 -3.37 -6.19
N ALA A 43 25.79 -2.52 -6.85
CA ALA A 43 25.71 -2.38 -8.30
C ALA A 43 26.92 -1.71 -8.99
N GLY A 44 27.98 -1.39 -8.25
CA GLY A 44 29.11 -0.63 -8.75
C GLY A 44 28.77 0.83 -9.08
N THR A 45 29.79 1.65 -9.33
CA THR A 45 29.62 3.07 -9.67
C THR A 45 30.09 3.36 -11.10
N LEU A 46 29.46 4.34 -11.75
CA LEU A 46 30.01 4.90 -12.98
C LEU A 46 31.12 5.87 -12.60
N THR A 47 32.34 5.58 -13.04
CA THR A 47 33.50 6.45 -12.83
C THR A 47 33.70 7.35 -14.05
N SER A 48 34.49 8.42 -13.85
CA SER A 48 34.82 9.36 -14.92
C SER A 48 35.64 8.75 -16.07
N GLN A 49 36.12 7.51 -15.90
CA GLN A 49 36.87 6.76 -16.92
C GLN A 49 36.00 6.41 -18.14
N TYR A 50 34.67 6.35 -17.99
CA TYR A 50 33.73 5.97 -19.05
C TYR A 50 32.77 7.11 -19.46
N GLY A 51 33.04 8.36 -19.05
CA GLY A 51 32.20 9.54 -19.35
C GLY A 51 32.27 10.60 -18.25
N PRO A 52 31.58 11.75 -18.36
CA PRO A 52 31.64 12.83 -17.37
C PRO A 52 30.81 12.54 -16.10
N TYR A 53 31.00 11.38 -15.47
CA TYR A 53 30.28 10.93 -14.28
C TYR A 53 31.20 10.98 -13.05
N SER A 54 30.83 11.77 -12.03
CA SER A 54 31.56 11.86 -10.76
C SER A 54 30.89 10.97 -9.69
N ASN A 55 31.17 9.66 -9.68
CA ASN A 55 30.71 8.72 -8.63
C ASN A 55 29.21 8.78 -8.31
N THR A 56 28.38 8.68 -9.34
CA THR A 56 26.94 8.44 -9.18
C THR A 56 26.71 6.92 -9.12
N ALA A 57 25.66 6.48 -8.40
CA ALA A 57 25.18 5.10 -8.42
C ALA A 57 25.20 4.55 -9.86
N GLY A 58 25.72 3.33 -10.04
CA GLY A 58 25.82 2.72 -11.36
C GLY A 58 24.45 2.59 -12.06
N LEU A 59 24.46 2.26 -13.35
CA LEU A 59 23.21 2.13 -14.14
C LEU A 59 22.18 1.23 -13.48
N VAL A 60 22.63 0.11 -12.90
CA VAL A 60 21.78 -0.85 -12.20
C VAL A 60 21.21 -0.23 -10.92
N GLY A 61 22.04 0.39 -10.07
CA GLY A 61 21.56 1.08 -8.86
C GLY A 61 20.56 2.20 -9.15
N SER A 62 20.80 2.97 -10.22
CA SER A 62 19.88 4.00 -10.70
C SER A 62 18.54 3.41 -11.19
N ALA A 63 18.56 2.28 -11.90
CA ALA A 63 17.36 1.60 -12.36
C ALA A 63 16.55 1.02 -11.18
N LEU A 64 17.23 0.43 -10.19
CA LEU A 64 16.60 -0.07 -8.96
C LEU A 64 15.95 1.05 -8.16
N GLY A 65 16.58 2.23 -8.09
CA GLY A 65 15.99 3.43 -7.48
C GLY A 65 14.69 3.87 -8.19
N GLN A 66 14.67 3.86 -9.52
CA GLN A 66 13.45 4.18 -10.28
C GLN A 66 12.36 3.11 -10.09
N PHE A 67 12.73 1.83 -10.07
CA PHE A 67 11.81 0.74 -9.77
C PHE A 67 11.19 0.91 -8.38
N ALA A 68 12.00 1.16 -7.36
CA ALA A 68 11.52 1.40 -5.99
C ALA A 68 10.54 2.58 -5.95
N GLN A 69 10.88 3.71 -6.58
CA GLN A 69 10.01 4.90 -6.62
C GLN A 69 8.67 4.62 -7.32
N HIS A 70 8.69 3.87 -8.43
CA HIS A 70 7.48 3.55 -9.19
C HIS A 70 6.53 2.66 -8.40
N TRP A 71 7.05 1.60 -7.76
CA TRP A 71 6.22 0.59 -7.11
C TRP A 71 5.83 0.95 -5.67
N SER A 72 6.56 1.83 -4.99
CA SER A 72 6.28 2.21 -3.60
C SER A 72 4.84 2.70 -3.41
N ARG A 73 4.34 3.54 -4.32
CA ARG A 73 2.97 4.06 -4.24
C ARG A 73 1.94 2.95 -4.34
N ASP A 74 2.13 2.04 -5.28
CA ASP A 74 1.14 0.99 -5.56
C ASP A 74 1.14 -0.06 -4.42
N LEU A 75 2.31 -0.36 -3.84
CA LEU A 75 2.40 -1.20 -2.64
C LEU A 75 1.69 -0.57 -1.44
N VAL A 76 1.90 0.73 -1.19
CA VAL A 76 1.19 1.45 -0.13
C VAL A 76 -0.31 1.53 -0.40
N TYR A 77 -0.72 1.70 -1.66
CA TYR A 77 -2.12 1.71 -2.06
C TYR A 77 -2.81 0.37 -1.72
N ILE A 78 -2.20 -0.75 -2.13
CA ILE A 78 -2.74 -2.08 -1.87
C ILE A 78 -2.81 -2.33 -0.36
N ALA A 79 -1.76 -2.00 0.39
CA ALA A 79 -1.75 -2.14 1.84
C ALA A 79 -2.88 -1.34 2.52
N LYS A 80 -3.04 -0.06 2.14
CA LYS A 80 -4.12 0.79 2.67
C LYS A 80 -5.51 0.26 2.28
N ARG A 81 -5.69 -0.23 1.05
CA ARG A 81 -6.97 -0.80 0.59
C ARG A 81 -7.33 -2.07 1.34
N THR A 82 -6.36 -2.97 1.54
CA THR A 82 -6.54 -4.20 2.31
C THR A 82 -6.88 -3.89 3.76
N SER A 83 -6.14 -2.98 4.39
CA SER A 83 -6.40 -2.56 5.77
C SER A 83 -7.80 -1.98 5.96
N LYS A 84 -8.22 -1.05 5.09
CA LYS A 84 -9.59 -0.50 5.11
C LYS A 84 -10.66 -1.58 4.95
N SER A 85 -10.43 -2.53 4.05
CA SER A 85 -11.39 -3.61 3.77
C SER A 85 -11.55 -4.54 4.99
N LEU A 86 -10.44 -4.92 5.62
CA LEU A 86 -10.47 -5.75 6.83
C LEU A 86 -11.12 -5.03 8.00
N HIS A 87 -10.75 -3.77 8.21
CA HIS A 87 -11.31 -2.96 9.29
C HIS A 87 -12.82 -2.74 9.11
N GLY A 88 -13.25 -2.38 7.91
CA GLY A 88 -14.68 -2.19 7.61
C GLY A 88 -15.50 -3.46 7.78
N ALA A 89 -14.94 -4.63 7.44
CA ALA A 89 -15.61 -5.91 7.65
C ALA A 89 -15.71 -6.28 9.15
N ASP A 90 -14.67 -5.99 9.94
CA ASP A 90 -14.72 -6.13 11.41
C ASP A 90 -15.77 -5.18 12.03
N GLU A 91 -15.71 -3.88 11.72
CA GLU A 91 -16.66 -2.88 12.22
C GLU A 91 -18.10 -3.21 11.81
N ALA A 92 -18.33 -3.58 10.54
CA ALA A 92 -19.65 -3.95 10.08
C ALA A 92 -20.20 -5.17 10.81
N THR A 93 -19.36 -6.17 11.11
CA THR A 93 -19.75 -7.35 11.88
C THR A 93 -20.10 -6.99 13.32
N ARG A 94 -19.31 -6.11 13.95
CA ARG A 94 -19.60 -5.62 15.31
C ARG A 94 -20.93 -4.87 15.37
N HIS A 95 -21.18 -3.99 14.41
CA HIS A 95 -22.46 -3.26 14.33
C HIS A 95 -23.64 -4.19 14.05
N TYR A 96 -23.45 -5.21 13.21
CA TYR A 96 -24.45 -6.25 12.98
C TYR A 96 -24.78 -7.01 14.27
N MET A 97 -23.76 -7.46 15.02
CA MET A 97 -23.93 -8.14 16.31
C MET A 97 -24.61 -7.26 17.36
N ALA A 98 -24.40 -5.95 17.31
CA ALA A 98 -25.07 -4.96 18.17
C ALA A 98 -26.51 -4.63 17.71
N GLY A 99 -27.00 -5.24 16.63
CA GLY A 99 -28.33 -5.00 16.06
C GLY A 99 -28.46 -3.70 15.25
N SER A 100 -27.35 -2.99 15.00
CA SER A 100 -27.33 -1.71 14.27
C SER A 100 -26.99 -1.93 12.80
N LEU A 101 -28.00 -2.34 12.01
CA LEU A 101 -27.83 -2.64 10.59
C LEU A 101 -27.45 -1.43 9.73
N GLU A 102 -27.91 -0.23 10.12
CA GLU A 102 -27.55 1.00 9.41
C GLU A 102 -26.06 1.32 9.58
N GLN A 103 -25.53 1.20 10.80
CA GLN A 103 -24.11 1.41 11.07
C GLN A 103 -23.26 0.32 10.43
N ALA A 104 -23.73 -0.93 10.40
CA ALA A 104 -23.07 -2.02 9.67
C ALA A 104 -22.95 -1.71 8.17
N ALA A 105 -24.04 -1.29 7.54
CA ALA A 105 -24.04 -0.90 6.14
C ALA A 105 -23.20 0.36 5.88
N ASN A 106 -23.15 1.29 6.84
CA ASN A 106 -22.32 2.47 6.74
C ASN A 106 -20.83 2.12 6.79
N ALA A 107 -20.39 1.32 7.76
CA ALA A 107 -19.01 0.86 7.88
C ALA A 107 -18.53 0.15 6.59
N GLN A 108 -19.38 -0.73 6.03
CA GLN A 108 -19.07 -1.39 4.75
C GLN A 108 -18.92 -0.39 3.59
N ARG A 109 -19.83 0.59 3.46
CA ARG A 109 -19.76 1.62 2.40
C ARG A 109 -18.53 2.52 2.55
N GLU A 110 -18.20 2.92 3.77
CA GLU A 110 -17.02 3.74 4.04
C GLU A 110 -15.72 3.01 3.71
N ALA A 111 -15.64 1.72 4.04
CA ALA A 111 -14.49 0.88 3.72
C ALA A 111 -14.31 0.65 2.21
N ALA A 112 -15.40 0.65 1.44
CA ALA A 112 -15.37 0.54 -0.02
C ALA A 112 -14.85 1.81 -0.72
N LYS A 113 -14.79 2.95 -0.03
CA LYS A 113 -14.27 4.19 -0.60
C LYS A 113 -12.78 4.08 -0.89
N GLU A 114 -12.37 4.72 -1.98
CA GLU A 114 -10.99 4.71 -2.42
C GLU A 114 -10.02 5.19 -1.32
N PRO A 115 -8.91 4.46 -1.07
CA PRO A 115 -7.86 4.92 -0.18
C PRO A 115 -7.14 6.14 -0.72
N LYS A 116 -6.90 7.14 0.15
CA LYS A 116 -5.99 8.23 -0.14
C LYS A 116 -4.56 7.81 0.20
N VAL A 117 -3.67 7.84 -0.78
CA VAL A 117 -2.25 7.56 -0.61
C VAL A 117 -1.49 8.87 -0.61
N ASP A 118 -1.21 9.39 0.59
CA ASP A 118 -0.23 10.45 0.77
C ASP A 118 1.16 9.80 0.76
N MET A 119 1.95 10.11 -0.27
CA MET A 119 3.33 9.65 -0.37
C MET A 119 4.24 10.59 0.44
N PRO A 120 5.19 10.05 1.23
CA PRO A 120 6.25 10.86 1.82
C PRO A 120 6.99 11.63 0.71
N GLY A 121 7.08 12.97 0.83
CA GLY A 121 7.78 13.83 -0.14
C GLY A 121 6.94 14.39 -1.30
N ALA A 122 5.63 14.12 -1.38
CA ALA A 122 4.76 14.63 -2.45
C ALA A 122 4.30 16.10 -2.29
N HIS A 123 4.81 16.84 -1.29
CA HIS A 123 4.59 18.28 -1.21
C HIS A 123 5.58 19.05 -2.10
N GLY A 124 5.34 19.04 -3.41
CA GLY A 124 6.11 19.89 -4.30
C GLY A 124 5.88 19.62 -5.78
N THR A 125 4.86 20.28 -6.35
CA THR A 125 4.76 20.84 -7.73
C THR A 125 3.35 20.73 -8.31
N GLY A 126 2.39 21.40 -7.67
CA GLY A 126 1.20 21.87 -8.38
C GLY A 126 1.57 23.04 -9.31
N ARG A 127 2.12 22.76 -10.49
CA ARG A 127 2.31 23.80 -11.51
C ARG A 127 0.98 23.99 -12.24
N HIS A 128 0.21 24.96 -11.75
CA HIS A 128 -0.99 25.49 -12.38
C HIS A 128 -0.63 26.00 -13.78
N VAL A 129 -1.00 25.27 -14.85
CA VAL A 129 -0.86 25.77 -16.22
C VAL A 129 -2.15 26.51 -16.57
N LYS A 130 -2.08 27.85 -16.52
CA LYS A 130 -3.15 28.75 -16.94
C LYS A 130 -3.31 28.65 -18.46
N GLY A 131 -4.52 28.33 -18.91
CA GLY A 131 -4.88 28.26 -20.32
C GLY A 131 -4.62 29.58 -21.05
N ARG A 132 -4.29 29.44 -22.33
CA ARG A 132 -4.42 30.49 -23.35
C ARG A 132 -5.76 30.33 -24.04
#